data_AF-A0A924RFH6-F1
#
_entry.id   AF-A0A924RFH6-F1
#
_cell.length_a   1.000
_cell.length_b   1.000
_cell.length_c   1.000
_cell.angle_alpha   90.00
_cell.angle_beta   90.00
_cell.angle_gamma   90.00
#
_symmetry.space_group_name_H-M   'P 1'
#
loop_
_entity.id
_entity.type
_entity.pdbx_description
1 polymer ?
#
loop_
_entity_poly.entity_id
_entity_poly.type
_entity_poly.pdbx_seq_one_letter_code
_entity_poly.pdbx_strand_id
1 'polypeptide(L)'
;VRGQILAGAVRACHDVSDGGLLITVTEMALAGDCGVQLSGARDHAGWYGEDQSRYVLAVDNAPAVYAAAIAAGIPVEVIGTTGGRDLTLPDGDTISIADARAMNEKFFPEWMAENRLTLTAHAD
;
A
#
# COMPACT_ATOMS: atom_id res chain seq x y z
N VAL A 1 6.42 -7.04 14.92
CA VAL A 1 5.58 -7.62 13.83
C VAL A 1 5.42 -9.13 13.94
N ARG A 2 6.48 -9.95 13.76
CA ARG A 2 6.36 -11.43 13.79
C ARG A 2 5.57 -12.01 14.97
N GLY A 3 5.78 -11.50 16.19
CA GLY A 3 5.03 -11.95 17.36
C GLY A 3 3.52 -11.74 17.24
N GLN A 4 3.09 -10.61 16.65
CA GLN A 4 1.67 -10.30 16.42
C GLN A 4 1.08 -11.18 15.31
N ILE A 5 1.86 -11.50 14.28
CA ILE A 5 1.46 -12.46 13.23
C ILE A 5 1.24 -13.85 13.85
N LEU A 6 2.20 -14.34 14.64
CA LEU A 6 2.10 -15.65 15.29
C LEU A 6 0.97 -15.73 16.31
N ALA A 7 0.61 -14.61 16.93
CA ALA A 7 -0.53 -14.50 17.84
C ALA A 7 -1.88 -14.42 17.09
N GLY A 8 -1.88 -14.36 15.75
CA GLY A 8 -3.10 -14.25 14.94
C GLY A 8 -3.73 -12.86 14.95
N ALA A 9 -3.04 -11.82 15.44
CA ALA A 9 -3.58 -10.47 15.54
C ALA A 9 -3.49 -9.67 14.22
N VAL A 10 -2.71 -10.17 13.25
CA VAL A 10 -2.44 -9.49 11.97
C VAL A 10 -3.07 -10.26 10.82
N ARG A 11 -3.92 -9.58 10.05
CA ARG A 11 -4.57 -10.15 8.87
C ARG A 11 -3.69 -10.09 7.63
N ALA A 12 -2.99 -8.97 7.46
CA ALA A 12 -2.01 -8.74 6.41
C ALA A 12 -0.90 -7.81 6.91
N CYS A 13 0.30 -7.94 6.35
CA CYS A 13 1.47 -7.13 6.68
C CYS A 13 2.25 -6.86 5.40
N HIS A 14 2.71 -5.63 5.23
CA HIS A 14 3.58 -5.24 4.12
C HIS A 14 4.66 -4.29 4.66
N ASP A 15 5.91 -4.49 4.26
CA ASP A 15 6.98 -3.55 4.56
C ASP A 15 6.87 -2.30 3.69
N VAL A 16 7.38 -1.17 4.19
CA VAL A 16 7.39 0.08 3.42
C VAL A 16 8.73 0.22 2.71
N SER A 17 8.72 -0.03 1.41
CA SER A 17 9.89 -0.04 0.53
C SER A 17 9.77 1.03 -0.55
N ASP A 18 10.20 0.72 -1.77
CA ASP A 18 10.10 1.54 -2.97
C ASP A 18 8.69 2.12 -3.15
N GLY A 19 8.60 3.42 -3.43
CA GLY A 19 7.34 4.15 -3.58
C GLY A 19 6.71 4.63 -2.26
N GLY A 20 7.23 4.18 -1.11
CA GLY A 20 6.85 4.68 0.21
C GLY A 20 5.47 4.21 0.70
N LEU A 21 4.98 4.86 1.76
CA LEU A 21 3.80 4.44 2.52
C LEU A 21 2.54 4.35 1.66
N LEU A 22 2.32 5.32 0.77
CA LEU A 22 1.10 5.36 -0.04
C LEU A 22 1.06 4.20 -1.04
N ILE A 23 2.20 3.85 -1.64
CA ILE A 23 2.30 2.70 -2.55
C ILE A 23 2.12 1.40 -1.77
N THR A 24 2.76 1.25 -0.60
CA THR A 24 2.56 0.07 0.26
C THR A 24 1.08 -0.15 0.61
N VAL A 25 0.34 0.91 0.99
CA VAL A 25 -1.10 0.80 1.25
C VAL A 25 -1.87 0.43 -0.03
N THR A 26 -1.51 1.01 -1.16
CA THR A 26 -2.13 0.71 -2.46
C THR A 26 -1.94 -0.76 -2.84
N GLU A 27 -0.73 -1.31 -2.68
CA GLU A 27 -0.43 -2.72 -2.96
C GLU A 27 -1.22 -3.65 -2.03
N MET A 28 -1.30 -3.33 -0.74
CA MET A 28 -2.15 -4.07 0.20
C MET A 28 -3.63 -4.03 -0.19
N ALA A 29 -4.12 -2.86 -0.63
CA ALA A 29 -5.50 -2.69 -1.09
C ALA A 29 -5.80 -3.49 -2.37
N LEU A 30 -4.86 -3.49 -3.33
CA LEU A 30 -4.93 -4.30 -4.55
C LEU A 30 -4.90 -5.79 -4.27
N ALA A 31 -4.03 -6.25 -3.37
CA ALA A 31 -3.93 -7.65 -2.98
C ALA A 31 -5.16 -8.11 -2.18
N GLY A 32 -5.75 -7.22 -1.38
CA GLY A 32 -6.95 -7.48 -0.59
C GLY A 32 -8.28 -7.25 -1.33
N ASP A 33 -8.23 -6.71 -2.56
CA ASP A 33 -9.39 -6.26 -3.33
C ASP A 33 -10.41 -5.44 -2.51
N CYS A 34 -9.91 -4.52 -1.69
CA CYS A 34 -10.72 -3.66 -0.83
C CYS A 34 -10.16 -2.24 -0.79
N GLY A 35 -11.05 -1.27 -0.62
CA GLY A 35 -10.67 0.14 -0.45
C GLY A 35 -10.02 0.43 0.90
N VAL A 36 -9.51 1.64 1.02
CA VAL A 36 -8.89 2.18 2.23
C VAL A 36 -9.23 3.66 2.37
N GLN A 37 -9.73 4.06 3.54
CA GLN A 37 -9.82 5.46 3.93
C GLN A 37 -8.59 5.80 4.78
N LEU A 38 -7.66 6.58 4.21
CA LEU A 38 -6.49 7.06 4.93
C LEU A 38 -6.85 8.25 5.84
N SER A 39 -6.10 8.35 6.94
CA SER A 39 -6.19 9.42 7.93
C SER A 39 -4.81 9.99 8.25
N GLY A 40 -4.80 11.22 8.78
CA GLY A 40 -3.58 11.92 9.18
C GLY A 40 -2.93 12.63 7.98
N ALA A 41 -2.95 13.96 8.01
CA ALA A 41 -2.30 14.76 6.98
C ALA A 41 -0.79 14.51 6.98
N ARG A 42 -0.21 14.30 5.80
CA ARG A 42 1.24 14.19 5.58
C ARG A 42 1.61 14.98 4.35
N ASP A 43 2.86 15.42 4.30
CA ASP A 43 3.45 15.98 3.09
C ASP A 43 3.91 14.85 2.14
N HIS A 44 4.51 15.24 1.02
CA HIS A 44 5.04 14.29 0.04
C HIS A 44 6.10 13.36 0.63
N ALA A 45 6.95 13.86 1.54
CA ALA A 45 7.96 13.03 2.19
C ALA A 45 7.32 11.99 3.13
N GLY A 46 6.23 12.34 3.81
CA GLY A 46 5.49 11.38 4.64
C GLY A 46 4.76 10.30 3.83
N TRP A 47 4.25 10.62 2.63
CA TRP A 47 3.56 9.65 1.78
C TRP A 47 4.48 8.77 0.95
N TYR A 48 5.51 9.36 0.35
CA TYR A 48 6.38 8.71 -0.63
C TYR A 48 7.80 8.48 -0.11
N GLY A 49 8.12 8.93 1.10
CA GLY A 49 9.41 8.68 1.71
C GLY A 49 9.61 7.19 1.95
N GLU A 50 10.76 6.69 1.51
CA GLU A 50 11.20 5.31 1.66
C GLU A 50 12.11 5.23 2.88
N ASP A 51 11.81 4.34 3.82
CA ASP A 51 12.65 4.15 5.00
C ASP A 51 12.50 2.73 5.52
N GLN A 52 13.63 2.16 5.92
CA GLN A 52 13.74 0.78 6.40
C GLN A 52 13.07 0.62 7.77
N SER A 53 12.76 -0.62 8.13
CA SER A 53 12.17 -0.97 9.44
C SER A 53 10.74 -0.44 9.68
N ARG A 54 10.00 -0.08 8.63
CA ARG A 54 8.59 0.31 8.70
C ARG A 54 7.69 -0.76 8.09
N TYR A 55 6.54 -0.97 8.71
CA TYR A 55 5.57 -1.99 8.31
C TYR A 55 4.16 -1.44 8.44
N VAL A 56 3.31 -1.74 7.46
CA VAL A 56 1.87 -1.50 7.51
C VAL A 56 1.19 -2.82 7.87
N LEU A 57 0.30 -2.77 8.88
CA LEU A 57 -0.44 -3.92 9.37
C LEU A 57 -1.93 -3.69 9.17
N ALA A 58 -2.63 -4.65 8.56
CA ALA A 58 -4.08 -4.74 8.62
C ALA A 58 -4.48 -5.64 9.79
N VAL A 59 -5.30 -5.12 10.70
CA VAL A 59 -5.65 -5.77 11.98
C VAL A 59 -7.13 -5.50 12.31
N ASP A 60 -7.81 -6.46 12.91
CA ASP A 60 -9.22 -6.28 13.33
C ASP A 60 -9.32 -5.49 14.65
N ASN A 61 -8.33 -5.66 15.54
CA ASN A 61 -8.27 -4.99 16.84
C ASN A 61 -7.03 -4.09 16.94
N ALA A 62 -7.12 -2.92 16.31
CA ALA A 62 -6.05 -1.91 16.35
C ALA A 62 -5.64 -1.51 17.78
N PRO A 63 -6.56 -1.28 18.74
CA PRO A 63 -6.18 -0.94 20.11
C PRO A 63 -5.25 -1.97 20.78
N ALA A 64 -5.47 -3.26 20.58
CA ALA A 64 -4.63 -4.30 21.17
C ALA A 64 -3.20 -4.28 20.59
N VAL A 65 -3.06 -4.13 19.27
CA VAL A 65 -1.76 -4.05 18.60
C VAL A 65 -1.04 -2.76 18.97
N TYR A 66 -1.77 -1.64 19.07
CA TYR A 66 -1.25 -0.36 19.53
C TYR A 66 -0.67 -0.47 20.95
N ALA A 67 -1.43 -1.02 21.89
CA ALA A 67 -0.97 -1.22 23.27
C ALA A 67 0.29 -2.10 23.34
N ALA A 68 0.35 -3.18 22.55
CA ALA A 68 1.51 -4.05 22.49
C ALA A 68 2.76 -3.35 21.91
N ALA A 69 2.58 -2.49 20.90
CA ALA A 69 3.67 -1.70 20.33
C ALA A 69 4.22 -0.67 21.32
N ILE A 70 3.34 0.05 22.01
CA ILE A 70 3.72 1.01 23.06
C ILE A 70 4.47 0.32 24.20
N ALA A 71 3.99 -0.84 24.67
CA ALA A 71 4.68 -1.62 25.70
C ALA A 71 6.08 -2.09 25.27
N ALA A 72 6.31 -2.26 23.96
CA ALA A 72 7.60 -2.61 23.38
C ALA A 72 8.48 -1.39 23.03
N GLY A 73 8.01 -0.16 23.28
CA GLY A 73 8.73 1.06 22.90
C GLY A 73 8.82 1.29 21.38
N ILE A 74 7.91 0.71 20.61
CA ILE A 74 7.89 0.80 19.15
C ILE A 74 6.92 1.92 18.73
N PRO A 75 7.36 2.92 17.96
CA PRO A 75 6.46 3.91 17.37
C PRO A 75 5.38 3.25 16.53
N VAL A 76 4.13 3.65 16.75
CA VAL A 76 2.97 3.11 16.04
C VAL A 76 1.96 4.22 15.79
N GLU A 77 1.32 4.16 14.63
CA GLU A 77 0.29 5.10 14.22
C GLU A 77 -0.84 4.35 13.52
N VAL A 78 -2.08 4.75 13.78
CA VAL A 78 -3.24 4.29 12.99
C VAL A 78 -3.37 5.23 11.79
N ILE A 79 -3.19 4.68 10.59
CA ILE A 79 -3.12 5.48 9.34
C ILE A 79 -4.42 5.44 8.52
N GLY A 80 -5.42 4.69 8.94
CA GLY A 80 -6.70 4.59 8.23
C GLY A 80 -7.49 3.34 8.57
N THR A 81 -8.54 3.09 7.79
CA THR A 81 -9.40 1.91 7.88
C THR A 81 -9.64 1.30 6.50
N THR A 82 -9.76 -0.02 6.45
CA THR A 82 -10.09 -0.74 5.21
C THR A 82 -11.60 -0.84 5.02
N GLY A 83 -12.04 -0.88 3.75
CA GLY A 83 -13.44 -0.99 3.37
C GLY A 83 -13.76 -0.26 2.06
N GLY A 84 -14.90 -0.58 1.45
CA GLY A 84 -15.32 0.04 0.19
C GLY A 84 -14.47 -0.40 -1.01
N ARG A 85 -14.42 0.45 -2.05
CA ARG A 85 -13.79 0.15 -3.35
C ARG A 85 -12.80 1.20 -3.81
N ASP A 86 -12.50 2.18 -2.97
CA ASP A 86 -11.63 3.31 -3.29
C ASP A 86 -10.51 3.45 -2.27
N LEU A 87 -9.37 3.96 -2.72
CA LEU A 87 -8.31 4.49 -1.88
C LEU A 87 -8.55 5.99 -1.75
N THR A 88 -8.91 6.44 -0.55
CA THR A 88 -9.25 7.84 -0.26
C THR A 88 -8.19 8.47 0.65
N LEU A 89 -7.61 9.59 0.21
CA LEU A 89 -6.62 10.37 0.93
C LEU A 89 -7.28 11.27 2.00
N PRO A 90 -6.51 11.79 2.98
CA PRO A 90 -7.07 12.62 4.06
C PRO A 90 -7.67 13.96 3.61
N ASP A 91 -7.30 14.46 2.43
CA ASP A 91 -7.86 15.67 1.81
C ASP A 91 -9.16 15.40 1.04
N GLY A 92 -9.55 14.12 0.90
CA GLY A 92 -10.75 13.68 0.20
C GLY A 92 -10.52 13.24 -1.24
N ASP A 93 -9.31 13.39 -1.77
CA ASP A 93 -8.97 12.87 -3.09
C ASP A 93 -9.07 11.34 -3.09
N THR A 94 -9.54 10.77 -4.20
CA THR A 94 -9.86 9.35 -4.28
C THR A 94 -9.45 8.74 -5.61
N ILE A 95 -9.00 7.50 -5.57
CA ILE A 95 -8.78 6.65 -6.74
C ILE A 95 -9.46 5.30 -6.51
N SER A 96 -10.21 4.81 -7.50
CA SER A 96 -10.84 3.50 -7.38
C SER A 96 -9.78 2.40 -7.40
N ILE A 97 -9.99 1.33 -6.64
CA ILE A 97 -9.09 0.16 -6.66
C ILE A 97 -9.05 -0.48 -8.06
N ALA A 98 -10.12 -0.35 -8.84
CA ALA A 98 -10.17 -0.80 -10.22
C ALA A 98 -9.23 0.01 -11.13
N ASP A 99 -9.23 1.34 -11.01
CA ASP A 99 -8.35 2.20 -11.80
C ASP A 99 -6.88 2.03 -11.38
N ALA A 100 -6.61 1.95 -10.07
CA ALA A 100 -5.28 1.67 -9.55
C ALA A 100 -4.74 0.34 -10.10
N ARG A 101 -5.57 -0.70 -10.15
CA ARG A 101 -5.22 -2.00 -10.74
C ARG A 101 -4.90 -1.87 -12.22
N ALA A 102 -5.78 -1.21 -12.97
CA ALA A 102 -5.60 -1.00 -14.40
C ALA A 102 -4.29 -0.25 -14.69
N MET A 103 -3.95 0.77 -13.90
CA MET A 103 -2.70 1.52 -14.09
C MET A 103 -1.46 0.69 -13.73
N ASN A 104 -1.50 -0.10 -12.66
CA ASN A 104 -0.38 -0.97 -12.26
C ASN A 104 -0.11 -2.04 -13.33
N GLU A 105 -1.14 -2.69 -13.84
CA GLU A 105 -1.01 -3.81 -14.79
C GLU A 105 -0.69 -3.37 -16.23
N LYS A 106 -0.81 -2.07 -16.53
CA LYS A 106 -0.67 -1.50 -17.88
C LYS A 106 0.77 -1.47 -18.40
N PHE A 107 1.76 -1.27 -17.52
CA PHE A 107 3.14 -0.98 -17.93
C PHE A 107 3.76 -2.05 -18.83
N PHE A 108 3.82 -3.31 -18.38
CA PHE A 108 4.50 -4.37 -19.12
C PHE A 108 3.83 -4.70 -20.46
N PRO A 109 2.48 -4.84 -20.54
CA PRO A 109 1.81 -5.03 -21.81
C PRO A 109 2.12 -3.94 -22.84
N GLU A 110 2.11 -2.66 -22.44
CA GLU A 110 2.38 -1.55 -23.34
C GLU A 110 3.83 -1.52 -23.79
N TRP A 111 4.77 -1.63 -22.85
CA TRP A 111 6.20 -1.66 -23.18
C TRP A 111 6.54 -2.81 -24.16
N MET A 112 5.92 -3.99 -23.97
CA MET A 112 6.11 -5.13 -24.86
C MET A 112 5.44 -4.94 -26.23
N ALA A 113 4.33 -4.21 -26.31
CA ALA A 113 3.66 -3.90 -27.58
C ALA A 113 4.47 -2.88 -28.40
N GLU A 114 4.99 -1.84 -27.75
CA GLU A 114 5.85 -0.82 -28.36
C GLU A 114 7.15 -1.42 -28.91
N ASN A 115 7.80 -2.30 -28.14
CA ASN A 115 9.05 -2.95 -28.56
C ASN A 115 8.84 -4.01 -29.66
N ARG A 116 7.62 -4.53 -29.84
CA ARG A 116 7.30 -5.43 -30.95
C ARG A 116 7.26 -4.68 -32.28
N LEU A 117 6.82 -3.42 -32.28
CA LEU A 117 6.73 -2.57 -33.48
C LEU A 117 8.12 -2.13 -33.98
N THR A 118 9.09 -1.96 -33.07
CA THR A 118 10.46 -1.56 -33.42
C THR A 118 11.27 -2.69 -34.04
N LEU A 119 11.07 -3.94 -33.60
CA LEU A 119 11.79 -5.10 -34.15
C LEU A 119 11.35 -5.47 -35.58
N THR A 120 10.11 -5.16 -35.96
CA THR A 120 9.64 -5.32 -37.35
C THR A 120 10.12 -4.23 -38.30
N ALA A 121 10.57 -3.07 -37.79
CA ALA A 121 10.99 -1.93 -38.62
C ALA A 121 12.46 -1.98 -39.08
N HIS A 122 13.24 -2.96 -38.61
CA HIS A 122 14.66 -3.14 -38.94
C HIS A 122 14.96 -4.46 -39.67
N ALA A 123 13.91 -5.16 -40.14
CA ALA A 123 14.01 -6.44 -40.83
C ALA A 123 13.85 -6.35 -42.36
N ASP A 124 13.80 -5.13 -42.92
CA ASP A 124 13.70 -4.85 -44.37
C ASP A 124 15.02 -4.34 -44.96
#